data_AF-A0A0C9TNY5-F1
#
_entry.id   AF-A0A0C9TNY5-F1
#
_cell.length_a   1.000
_cell.length_b   1.000
_cell.length_c   1.000
_cell.angle_alpha   90.00
_cell.angle_beta   90.00
_cell.angle_gamma   90.00
#
_symmetry.space_group_name_H-M   'P 1'
#
loop_
_entity.id
_entity.type
_entity.pdbx_description
1 polymer ?
#
loop_
_entity_poly.entity_id
_entity_poly.type
_entity_poly.pdbx_seq_one_letter_code
_entity_poly.pdbx_strand_id
1 'polypeptide(L)' 'IRMNWLVNPTGRPNGFRAVDWVVELNNLYTKVVYGGQFSNRTLQLMLKQSPLIEVFRGVHHLVADWLHI' A
#
# COMPACT_ATOMS: atom_id res chain seq x y z
N ILE A 1 17.27 2.94 -20.74
CA ILE A 1 17.14 3.43 -19.35
C ILE A 1 18.55 3.69 -18.83
N ARG A 2 18.92 4.93 -18.47
CA ARG A 2 20.22 5.19 -17.84
C ARG A 2 20.13 4.73 -16.37
N MET A 3 20.80 3.63 -16.06
CA MET A 3 20.84 3.10 -14.69
C MET A 3 21.80 4.00 -13.90
N ASN A 4 21.26 4.99 -13.21
CA ASN A 4 22.06 5.77 -12.26
C ASN A 4 22.21 4.91 -11.00
N TRP A 5 23.40 4.41 -10.72
CA TRP A 5 23.62 3.48 -9.59
C TRP A 5 23.65 4.23 -8.25
N LEU A 6 23.97 5.52 -8.28
CA LEU A 6 24.10 6.36 -7.09
C LEU A 6 23.26 7.64 -7.23
N VAL A 7 22.69 8.08 -6.11
CA VAL A 7 21.99 9.35 -5.94
C VAL A 7 22.49 10.06 -4.70
N ASN A 8 22.41 11.39 -4.66
CA ASN A 8 22.75 12.17 -3.48
C ASN A 8 21.50 12.90 -2.96
N PRO A 9 20.69 12.26 -2.10
CA PRO A 9 19.48 12.88 -1.55
C PRO A 9 19.78 14.12 -0.70
N THR A 10 21.00 14.23 -0.17
CA THR A 10 21.39 15.28 0.77
C THR A 10 21.96 16.53 0.10
N GLY A 11 22.37 16.43 -1.17
CA GLY A 11 23.06 17.50 -1.91
C GLY A 11 24.46 17.86 -1.38
N ARG A 12 24.99 17.14 -0.37
CA ARG A 12 26.29 17.45 0.26
C ARG A 12 27.45 16.71 -0.42
N PRO A 13 28.69 17.23 -0.36
CA PRO A 13 29.88 16.47 -0.76
C PRO A 13 29.91 15.10 -0.05
N ASN A 14 30.28 14.05 -0.78
CA ASN A 14 30.31 12.65 -0.30
C ASN A 14 28.95 12.08 0.19
N GLY A 15 27.83 12.70 -0.19
CA GLY A 15 26.47 12.27 0.18
C GLY A 15 25.83 11.22 -0.74
N PHE A 16 26.59 10.64 -1.67
CA PHE A 16 26.06 9.64 -2.60
C PHE A 16 25.72 8.32 -1.89
N ARG A 17 24.59 7.73 -2.28
CA ARG A 17 24.04 6.46 -1.78
C ARG A 17 23.56 5.63 -2.96
N ALA A 18 23.57 4.31 -2.79
CA ALA A 18 22.93 3.40 -3.73
C ALA A 18 21.44 3.75 -3.86
N VAL A 19 20.93 3.79 -5.09
CA VAL A 19 19.52 4.11 -5.35
C VAL A 19 18.59 3.15 -4.62
N ASP A 20 18.94 1.87 -4.60
CA ASP A 20 18.16 0.82 -3.96
C ASP A 20 17.92 1.11 -2.48
N TRP A 21 18.96 1.51 -1.74
CA TRP A 21 18.84 1.89 -0.31
C TRP A 21 17.92 3.08 -0.08
N VAL A 22 17.90 4.05 -1.01
CA VAL A 22 17.00 5.22 -0.90
C VAL A 22 15.56 4.80 -1.16
N VAL A 23 15.33 3.90 -2.12
CA VAL A 23 14.00 3.34 -2.41
C VAL A 23 13.49 2.49 -1.25
N GLU A 24 14.34 1.64 -0.67
CA GLU A 24 14.00 0.84 0.50
C GLU A 24 13.66 1.71 1.72
N LEU A 25 14.47 2.75 1.98
CA LEU A 25 14.20 3.69 3.07
C LEU A 25 12.86 4.42 2.85
N ASN A 26 12.57 4.85 1.62
CA ASN A 26 11.29 5.49 1.32
C ASN A 26 10.10 4.53 1.49
N ASN A 27 10.27 3.26 1.13
CA ASN A 27 9.27 2.22 1.37
C ASN A 27 9.06 1.96 2.86
N LEU A 28 10.13 1.93 3.67
CA LEU A 28 10.04 1.80 5.13
C LEU A 28 9.24 2.95 5.73
N TYR A 29 9.56 4.19 5.36
CA TYR A 29 8.81 5.37 5.80
C TYR A 29 7.35 5.28 5.37
N THR A 30 7.08 4.95 4.12
CA THR A 30 5.71 4.91 3.58
C THR A 30 4.87 3.77 4.15
N LYS A 31 5.45 2.58 4.38
CA LYS A 31 4.68 1.37 4.75
C LYS A 31 4.69 1.07 6.24
N VAL A 32 5.77 1.39 6.94
CA VAL A 32 5.95 1.02 8.35
C VAL A 32 5.80 2.23 9.26
N VAL A 33 6.52 3.32 8.98
CA VAL A 33 6.52 4.50 9.87
C VAL A 33 5.25 5.32 9.72
N TYR A 34 4.86 5.62 8.47
CA TYR A 34 3.72 6.47 8.12
C TYR A 34 2.56 5.70 7.48
N GLY A 35 2.74 4.41 7.20
CA GLY A 35 1.74 3.56 6.54
C GLY A 35 0.46 3.30 7.34
N GLY A 36 0.43 3.74 8.61
CA GLY A 36 -0.75 3.70 9.48
C GLY A 36 -1.22 5.07 9.97
N GLN A 37 -0.57 6.17 9.59
CA GLN A 37 -0.88 7.50 10.14
C GLN A 37 -2.12 8.14 9.47
N PHE A 38 -2.63 7.56 8.36
CA PHE A 38 -3.83 8.04 7.66
C PHE A 38 -4.92 6.95 7.54
N SER A 39 -6.16 7.43 7.33
CA SER A 39 -7.51 6.83 7.49
C SER A 39 -7.82 5.43 6.93
N ASN A 40 -6.89 4.70 6.31
CA ASN A 40 -7.22 3.48 5.56
C ASN A 40 -6.79 2.17 6.23
N ARG A 41 -6.20 2.25 7.43
CA ARG A 41 -5.76 1.04 8.17
C ARG A 41 -6.13 1.11 9.65
N THR A 42 -7.28 1.67 9.99
CA THR A 42 -7.82 1.52 11.35
C THR A 42 -8.43 0.13 11.46
N LEU A 43 -8.05 -0.66 12.46
CA LEU A 43 -8.64 -1.97 12.77
C LEU A 43 -10.19 -1.91 12.72
N GLN A 44 -10.76 -0.79 13.16
CA GLN A 44 -12.19 -0.49 13.10
C GLN A 44 -12.77 -0.47 11.68
N LEU A 45 -12.04 0.08 10.70
CA LEU A 45 -12.47 0.07 9.30
C LEU A 45 -12.45 -1.36 8.74
N MET A 46 -11.42 -2.14 9.05
CA MET A 46 -11.34 -3.55 8.65
C MET A 46 -12.46 -4.37 9.27
N LEU A 47 -12.71 -4.19 10.57
CA LEU A 47 -13.80 -4.85 11.29
C LEU A 47 -15.18 -4.42 10.73
N LYS A 48 -15.33 -3.16 10.31
CA LYS A 48 -16.57 -2.68 9.69
C LYS A 48 -16.76 -3.19 8.26
N GLN A 49 -15.69 -3.33 7.49
CA GLN A 49 -15.74 -3.81 6.10
C GLN A 49 -15.84 -5.34 6.01
N SER A 50 -15.30 -6.08 6.97
CA SER A 50 -15.31 -7.55 6.95
C SER A 50 -16.72 -8.15 6.81
N PRO A 51 -17.74 -7.74 7.60
CA PRO A 51 -19.11 -8.22 7.41
C PRO A 51 -19.74 -7.74 6.10
N LEU A 52 -19.40 -6.53 5.64
CA LEU A 52 -19.94 -5.98 4.39
C LEU A 52 -19.47 -6.77 3.17
N ILE A 53 -18.26 -7.33 3.21
CA ILE A 53 -17.73 -8.20 2.16
C ILE A 53 -18.53 -9.51 2.09
N GLU A 54 -18.85 -10.12 3.24
CA GLU A 54 -19.67 -11.33 3.27
C GLU A 54 -21.09 -11.08 2.77
N VAL A 55 -21.72 -9.98 3.20
CA VAL A 55 -23.05 -9.57 2.71
C VAL A 55 -23.02 -9.31 1.21
N PHE A 56 -22.02 -8.58 0.71
CA PHE A 56 -21.86 -8.34 -0.73
C PHE A 56 -21.70 -9.64 -1.52
N ARG A 57 -20.88 -10.57 -1.03
CA ARG A 57 -20.72 -11.89 -1.65
C ARG A 57 -22.04 -12.68 -1.68
N GLY A 58 -22.79 -12.68 -0.58
CA GLY A 58 -24.10 -13.35 -0.52
C GLY A 58 -25.11 -12.77 -1.49
N VAL A 59 -25.21 -11.44 -1.57
CA VAL A 59 -26.08 -10.75 -2.54
C VAL A 59 -25.63 -11.03 -3.97
N HIS A 60 -24.33 -11.02 -4.24
CA HIS A 60 -23.79 -11.30 -5.56
C HIS A 60 -24.12 -12.74 -6.02
N HIS A 61 -23.98 -13.74 -5.14
CA HIS A 61 -24.37 -15.12 -5.45
C HIS A 61 -25.87 -15.24 -5.69
N LEU A 62 -26.70 -14.61 -4.86
CA LEU A 62 -28.15 -14.63 -5.02
C LEU A 62 -28.59 -13.99 -6.35
N VAL A 63 -27.98 -12.88 -6.74
CA VAL A 63 -28.25 -12.22 -8.02
C VAL A 63 -27.76 -13.06 -9.20
N ALA A 64 -26.59 -13.69 -9.09
CA ALA A 64 -26.06 -14.60 -10.10
C ALA A 64 -26.99 -15.81 -10.31
N ASP A 65 -27.44 -16.44 -9.22
CA ASP A 65 -28.37 -17.58 -9.26
C ASP A 65 -29.72 -17.17 -9.87
N TRP A 66 -30.22 -15.97 -9.55
CA TRP A 66 -31.48 -15.44 -10.09
C TRP A 66 -31.38 -15.11 -11.59
N LEU A 67 -30.22 -14.62 -12.04
CA LEU A 67 -29.96 -14.29 -13.44
C LEU A 67 -29.47 -15.50 -14.25
N HIS A 68 -29.17 -16.63 -13.61
CA HIS A 68 -28.52 -17.80 -14.21
C HIS A 68 -27.19 -17.47 -14.90
N ILE A 69 -26.38 -16.57 -14.32
CA ILE A 69 -25.07 -16.13 -14.83
C ILE A 69 -23.95 -16.67 -13.94
#